data_AF-A0A318JX47-F1
#
_entry.id   AF-A0A318JX47-F1
#
_cell.length_a   1.000
_cell.length_b   1.000
_cell.length_c   1.000
_cell.angle_alpha   90.00
_cell.angle_beta   90.00
_cell.angle_gamma   90.00
#
_symmetry.space_group_name_H-M   'P 1'
#
loop_
_entity.id
_entity.type
_entity.pdbx_description
1 polymer ?
#
loop_
_entity_poly.entity_id
_entity_poly.type
_entity_poly.pdbx_seq_one_letter_code
_entity_poly.pdbx_strand_id
1 'polypeptide(L)'
;MRTEFLRAASERGHRTYPGTLSRVLLRAYFDLTDEHGPIHAQGVADAGRHLVAGEPIPPYQINTASLLRKALVEECGVGDAHDPTAVPVGERSTRWAVLCDLIDEWPALTDPERLRVAAVLNKLGCWSSVVRRVPPNLPAAESEWAARLAMLRCNALFKSGNRDTSVAAFQEAQRIMAATAQHPRYPLELRLSAAVGLVVHHAKSDKSLAAIDEWATMATLLWHRAGRDALGPVTVSAYWRGISFVPFLRHDFPRMQQMLAKAEQAARAALTDPGADPLLARENLHPLLETRARAWMGVGDAEAAEQYYRELITHDPLDPKVHVRLGDFLLRESRWEQARSAYEQAALRGAPYTSYAFTQAARCSFHLDEPERGIASLMHAVRVDPRSVTPLIELRRAAGPTGLSSIAAWAADRLDELARPDRLHLSRSTS
;
A
#
# COMPACT_ATOMS: atom_id res chain seq x y z
N MET A 1 23.56 6.57 16.08
CA MET A 1 22.77 6.99 14.90
C MET A 1 21.24 6.99 15.08
N ARG A 2 20.51 5.86 15.18
CA ARG A 2 19.02 5.86 15.36
C ARG A 2 18.55 6.55 16.66
N THR A 3 19.31 6.37 17.73
CA THR A 3 19.04 6.99 19.04
C THR A 3 19.41 8.47 19.05
N GLU A 4 20.47 8.89 18.36
CA GLU A 4 20.88 10.30 18.29
C GLU A 4 19.95 11.14 17.40
N PHE A 5 19.35 10.57 16.35
CA PHE A 5 18.42 11.31 15.49
C PHE A 5 17.07 11.59 16.19
N LEU A 6 16.55 10.61 16.92
CA LEU A 6 15.34 10.77 17.75
C LEU A 6 15.61 11.66 18.97
N ARG A 7 16.82 11.61 19.53
CA ARG A 7 17.24 12.46 20.67
C ARG A 7 17.47 13.92 20.24
N ALA A 8 18.06 14.16 19.08
CA ALA A 8 18.21 15.52 18.52
C ALA A 8 16.86 16.20 18.19
N ALA A 9 15.84 15.41 17.79
CA ALA A 9 14.48 15.92 17.61
C ALA A 9 13.78 16.21 18.95
N SER A 10 14.08 15.44 19.99
CA SER A 10 13.59 15.64 21.37
C SER A 10 14.27 16.82 22.10
N GLU A 11 15.55 17.09 21.84
CA GLU A 11 16.36 18.10 22.55
C GLU A 11 16.09 19.54 22.07
N ARG A 12 15.46 19.74 20.90
CA ARG A 12 15.11 21.08 20.37
C ARG A 12 13.71 21.59 20.76
N GLY A 13 13.06 20.99 21.75
CA GLY A 13 11.74 21.44 22.25
C GLY A 13 10.60 21.43 21.21
N HIS A 14 10.85 20.91 20.01
CA HIS A 14 9.81 20.71 19.01
C HIS A 14 9.09 19.42 19.39
N ARG A 15 7.85 19.55 19.89
CA ARG A 15 6.91 18.43 19.85
C ARG A 15 6.91 17.92 18.41
N THR A 16 7.48 16.74 18.16
CA THR A 16 7.49 16.14 16.82
C THR A 16 6.04 15.86 16.45
N TYR A 17 5.44 16.76 15.67
CA TYR A 17 4.14 16.54 15.08
C TYR A 17 4.26 15.41 14.05
N PRO A 18 3.25 14.53 13.92
CA PRO A 18 3.26 13.41 12.97
C PRO A 18 3.60 13.84 11.53
N GLY A 19 3.11 15.01 11.09
CA GLY A 19 3.38 15.55 9.76
C GLY A 19 4.86 15.84 9.45
N THR A 20 5.68 16.11 10.46
CA THR A 20 7.12 16.37 10.27
C THR A 20 7.86 15.10 9.89
N LEU A 21 7.50 13.94 10.49
CA LEU A 21 8.18 12.69 10.17
C LEU A 21 7.68 12.08 8.85
N SER A 22 6.39 12.21 8.52
CA SER A 22 5.89 11.82 7.20
C SER A 22 6.60 12.52 6.06
N ARG A 23 6.83 13.84 6.18
CA ARG A 23 7.54 14.60 5.14
C ARG A 23 8.98 14.12 4.94
N VAL A 24 9.63 13.63 5.99
CA VAL A 24 10.99 13.08 5.93
C VAL A 24 10.98 11.65 5.38
N LEU A 25 10.20 10.74 5.98
CA LEU A 25 10.19 9.32 5.61
C LEU A 25 9.60 9.05 4.22
N LEU A 26 8.69 9.92 3.76
CA LEU A 26 7.97 9.75 2.51
C LEU A 26 8.37 10.81 1.47
N ARG A 27 9.57 11.40 1.63
CA ARG A 27 10.10 12.44 0.76
C ARG A 27 10.08 12.06 -0.72
N ALA A 28 10.35 10.81 -1.05
CA ALA A 28 10.28 10.27 -2.42
C ALA A 28 8.93 10.52 -3.12
N TYR A 29 7.83 10.61 -2.36
CA TYR A 29 6.51 10.92 -2.92
C TYR A 29 6.36 12.37 -3.40
N PHE A 30 7.25 13.26 -2.98
CA PHE A 30 7.24 14.68 -3.34
C PHE A 30 8.32 15.04 -4.36
N ASP A 31 9.43 14.30 -4.40
CA ASP A 31 10.57 14.66 -5.24
C ASP A 31 11.17 13.52 -6.06
N LEU A 32 10.70 12.27 -5.91
CA LEU A 32 11.24 11.08 -6.58
C LEU A 32 12.74 10.80 -6.30
N THR A 33 13.36 11.46 -5.32
CA THR A 33 14.82 11.37 -5.08
C THR A 33 15.22 10.60 -3.84
N ASP A 34 14.44 10.64 -2.76
CA ASP A 34 14.90 10.09 -1.48
C ASP A 34 14.82 8.56 -1.42
N GLU A 35 15.98 7.93 -1.27
CA GLU A 35 16.14 6.47 -1.22
C GLU A 35 16.08 5.94 0.22
N HIS A 36 15.80 6.80 1.19
CA HIS A 36 15.54 6.46 2.59
C HIS A 36 14.03 6.34 2.86
N GLY A 37 13.68 5.77 4.01
CA GLY A 37 12.29 5.54 4.39
C GLY A 37 11.84 4.09 4.20
N PRO A 38 10.53 3.82 4.27
CA PRO A 38 9.99 2.48 4.08
C PRO A 38 10.21 1.97 2.65
N ILE A 39 10.23 0.65 2.46
CA ILE A 39 10.58 0.03 1.18
C ILE A 39 9.70 0.53 0.03
N HIS A 40 8.42 0.79 0.30
CA HIS A 40 7.52 1.33 -0.71
C HIS A 40 7.89 2.74 -1.19
N ALA A 41 8.48 3.58 -0.33
CA ALA A 41 8.99 4.91 -0.70
C ALA A 41 10.31 4.79 -1.49
N GLN A 42 11.17 3.83 -1.10
CA GLN A 42 12.38 3.50 -1.87
C GLN A 42 12.03 3.10 -3.31
N GLY A 43 10.97 2.29 -3.49
CA GLY A 43 10.46 1.92 -4.81
C GLY A 43 9.90 3.08 -5.63
N VAL A 44 9.43 4.16 -4.98
CA VAL A 44 9.03 5.40 -5.68
C VAL A 44 10.26 6.16 -6.18
N ALA A 45 11.29 6.29 -5.34
CA ALA A 45 12.53 6.95 -5.75
C ALA A 45 13.25 6.19 -6.87
N ASP A 46 13.26 4.85 -6.78
CA ASP A 46 13.77 3.99 -7.85
C ASP A 46 12.98 4.14 -9.16
N ALA A 47 11.65 4.13 -9.10
CA ALA A 47 10.83 4.39 -10.28
C ALA A 47 11.18 5.75 -10.93
N GLY A 48 11.53 6.75 -10.12
CA GLY A 48 12.07 8.04 -10.59
C GLY A 48 13.44 7.95 -11.25
N ARG A 49 14.35 7.10 -10.76
CA ARG A 49 15.64 6.81 -11.42
C ARG A 49 15.43 6.19 -12.79
N HIS A 50 14.63 5.13 -12.86
CA HIS A 50 14.32 4.42 -14.10
C HIS A 50 13.62 5.33 -15.12
N LEU A 51 12.76 6.25 -14.65
CA LEU A 51 12.14 7.26 -15.51
C LEU A 51 13.18 8.13 -16.22
N VAL A 52 14.14 8.69 -15.46
CA VAL A 52 15.19 9.56 -16.01
C VAL A 52 16.17 8.78 -16.88
N ALA A 53 16.50 7.54 -16.50
CA ALA A 53 17.39 6.67 -17.27
C ALA A 53 16.75 6.12 -18.55
N GLY A 54 15.42 6.22 -18.71
CA GLY A 54 14.72 5.59 -19.82
C GLY A 54 14.74 4.06 -19.73
N GLU A 55 14.75 3.51 -18.52
CA GLU A 55 14.86 2.08 -18.26
C GLU A 55 13.51 1.49 -17.79
N PRO A 56 13.23 0.20 -18.04
CA PRO A 56 12.02 -0.44 -17.51
C PRO A 56 11.99 -0.41 -15.99
N ILE A 57 10.85 -0.04 -15.40
CA ILE A 57 10.68 -0.04 -13.94
C ILE A 57 10.51 -1.49 -13.46
N PRO A 58 11.25 -1.92 -12.42
CA PRO A 58 11.08 -3.24 -11.83
C PRO A 58 9.62 -3.51 -11.40
N PRO A 59 9.13 -4.77 -11.48
CA PRO A 59 7.73 -5.11 -11.19
C PRO A 59 7.42 -5.16 -9.68
N TYR A 60 7.65 -4.05 -8.97
CA TYR A 60 7.40 -3.90 -7.54
C TYR A 60 5.94 -4.22 -7.16
N GLN A 61 5.75 -5.14 -6.22
CA GLN A 61 4.46 -5.74 -5.89
C GLN A 61 3.63 -4.94 -4.86
N ILE A 62 4.27 -4.13 -4.01
CA ILE A 62 3.61 -3.25 -3.06
C ILE A 62 2.90 -2.13 -3.83
N ASN A 63 1.58 -2.13 -3.72
CA ASN A 63 0.74 -1.08 -4.26
C ASN A 63 0.60 0.07 -3.27
N THR A 64 0.66 1.30 -3.79
CA THR A 64 0.40 2.50 -3.01
C THR A 64 -1.01 2.46 -2.41
N ALA A 65 -1.11 2.79 -1.12
CA ALA A 65 -2.39 2.84 -0.43
C ALA A 65 -3.27 3.94 -1.02
N SER A 66 -4.57 3.69 -1.19
CA SER A 66 -5.48 4.61 -1.88
C SER A 66 -5.49 6.01 -1.27
N LEU A 67 -5.42 6.07 0.07
CA LEU A 67 -5.47 7.30 0.85
C LEU A 67 -4.10 7.95 1.07
N LEU A 68 -2.98 7.33 0.67
CA LEU A 68 -1.66 7.85 1.00
C LEU A 68 -1.42 9.25 0.44
N ARG A 69 -1.71 9.47 -0.85
CA ARG A 69 -1.49 10.79 -1.46
C ARG A 69 -2.32 11.88 -0.78
N LYS A 70 -3.58 11.59 -0.45
CA LYS A 70 -4.46 12.50 0.29
C LYS A 70 -3.91 12.79 1.69
N ALA A 71 -3.53 11.75 2.43
CA ALA A 71 -2.95 11.88 3.78
C ALA A 71 -1.64 12.68 3.74
N LEU A 72 -0.79 12.52 2.74
CA LEU A 72 0.42 13.32 2.57
C LEU A 72 0.11 14.81 2.35
N VAL A 73 -0.89 15.15 1.54
CA VAL A 73 -1.34 16.54 1.34
C VAL A 73 -1.87 17.13 2.65
N GLU A 74 -2.70 16.37 3.37
CA GLU A 74 -3.32 16.81 4.64
C GLU A 74 -2.30 16.93 5.79
N GLU A 75 -1.37 15.96 5.93
CA GLU A 75 -0.38 15.91 7.01
C GLU A 75 0.85 16.82 6.75
N CYS A 76 1.25 17.01 5.49
CA CYS A 76 2.49 17.74 5.14
C CYS A 76 2.25 19.15 4.59
N GLY A 77 1.00 19.52 4.27
CA GLY A 77 0.65 20.86 3.78
C GLY A 77 1.22 21.21 2.41
N VAL A 78 1.44 20.20 1.55
CA VAL A 78 1.89 20.39 0.17
C VAL A 78 0.65 20.57 -0.71
N GLY A 79 0.65 21.55 -1.63
CA GLY A 79 -0.49 21.87 -2.52
C GLY A 79 -1.03 20.68 -3.33
N ASP A 80 -2.15 20.86 -4.05
CA ASP A 80 -2.88 19.76 -4.71
C ASP A 80 -1.97 18.86 -5.57
N ALA A 81 -1.56 17.73 -4.99
CA ALA A 81 -0.52 16.85 -5.51
C ALA A 81 -1.08 15.67 -6.30
N HIS A 82 -2.32 15.77 -6.78
CA HIS A 82 -2.93 14.74 -7.62
C HIS A 82 -2.50 14.82 -9.09
N ASP A 83 -2.08 16.00 -9.57
CA ASP A 83 -1.42 16.19 -10.86
C ASP A 83 0.01 16.71 -10.68
N PRO A 84 1.06 15.94 -11.04
CA PRO A 84 2.44 16.37 -10.84
C PRO A 84 2.82 17.70 -11.48
N THR A 85 2.17 18.08 -12.58
CA THR A 85 2.43 19.34 -13.31
C THR A 85 1.97 20.57 -12.54
N ALA A 86 1.10 20.42 -11.54
CA ALA A 86 0.65 21.53 -10.69
C ALA A 86 1.74 22.01 -9.72
N VAL A 87 2.80 21.22 -9.49
CA VAL A 87 3.94 21.64 -8.67
C VAL A 87 4.70 22.77 -9.37
N PRO A 88 4.95 23.92 -8.73
CA PRO A 88 5.67 25.05 -9.34
C PRO A 88 7.08 24.65 -9.81
N VAL A 89 7.52 25.15 -10.97
CA VAL A 89 8.81 24.79 -11.59
C VAL A 89 9.99 24.93 -10.62
N GLY A 90 10.02 26.00 -9.82
CA GLY A 90 11.10 26.24 -8.85
C GLY A 90 11.11 25.29 -7.64
N GLU A 91 10.06 24.49 -7.45
CA GLU A 91 9.95 23.50 -6.36
C GLU A 91 10.19 22.07 -6.86
N ARG A 92 10.32 21.86 -8.17
CA ARG A 92 10.54 20.53 -8.76
C ARG A 92 11.98 20.09 -8.57
N SER A 93 12.18 18.86 -8.13
CA SER A 93 13.47 18.19 -8.29
C SER A 93 13.74 17.90 -9.78
N THR A 94 14.97 17.55 -10.13
CA THR A 94 15.31 17.13 -11.51
C THR A 94 14.46 15.96 -11.98
N ARG A 95 14.27 14.93 -11.14
CA ARG A 95 13.45 13.74 -11.49
C ARG A 95 11.97 14.11 -11.66
N TRP A 96 11.46 15.05 -10.84
CA TRP A 96 10.09 15.53 -10.95
C TRP A 96 9.86 16.41 -12.19
N ALA A 97 10.85 17.24 -12.56
CA ALA A 97 10.82 18.04 -13.78
C ALA A 97 10.72 17.13 -15.01
N VAL A 98 11.56 16.09 -15.12
CA VAL A 98 11.48 15.09 -16.20
C VAL A 98 10.11 14.41 -16.27
N LEU A 99 9.52 14.06 -15.11
CA LEU A 99 8.15 13.53 -15.08
C LEU A 99 7.14 14.51 -15.67
N CYS A 100 7.25 15.80 -15.33
CA CYS A 100 6.35 16.84 -15.85
C CYS A 100 6.52 17.03 -17.36
N ASP A 101 7.76 17.09 -17.85
CA ASP A 101 8.05 17.27 -19.28
C ASP A 101 7.47 16.10 -20.11
N LEU A 102 7.70 14.86 -19.66
CA LEU A 102 7.13 13.67 -20.30
C LEU A 102 5.60 13.64 -20.23
N ILE A 103 5.03 14.18 -19.15
CA ILE A 103 3.57 14.31 -19.02
C ILE A 103 3.02 15.30 -20.04
N ASP A 104 3.68 16.44 -20.24
CA ASP A 104 3.26 17.48 -21.18
C ASP A 104 3.40 16.98 -22.63
N GLU A 105 4.38 16.12 -22.90
CA GLU A 105 4.62 15.47 -24.20
C GLU A 105 3.86 14.15 -24.39
N TRP A 106 2.94 13.78 -23.49
CA TRP A 106 2.26 12.48 -23.48
C TRP A 106 1.75 11.96 -24.85
N PRO A 107 1.13 12.79 -25.72
CA PRO A 107 0.67 12.34 -27.03
C PRO A 107 1.80 11.85 -27.95
N ALA A 108 3.00 12.41 -27.83
CA ALA A 108 4.17 12.09 -28.64
C ALA A 108 4.97 10.88 -28.13
N LEU A 109 4.76 10.47 -26.87
CA LEU A 109 5.48 9.35 -26.26
C LEU A 109 5.20 8.01 -26.96
N THR A 110 6.23 7.18 -27.01
CA THR A 110 6.14 5.76 -27.36
C THR A 110 5.40 4.96 -26.27
N ASP A 111 4.94 3.76 -26.60
CA ASP A 111 4.24 2.88 -25.64
C ASP A 111 5.08 2.51 -24.40
N PRO A 112 6.38 2.17 -24.49
CA PRO A 112 7.23 1.97 -23.32
C PRO A 112 7.38 3.22 -22.45
N GLU A 113 7.47 4.41 -23.04
CA GLU A 113 7.55 5.68 -22.32
C GLU A 113 6.25 5.98 -21.58
N ARG A 114 5.09 5.81 -22.25
CA ARG A 114 3.77 5.94 -21.61
C ARG A 114 3.63 4.97 -20.45
N LEU A 115 4.11 3.73 -20.60
CA LEU A 115 4.07 2.75 -19.51
C LEU A 115 4.92 3.20 -18.32
N ARG A 116 6.14 3.69 -18.55
CA ARG A 116 7.01 4.20 -17.47
C ARG A 116 6.36 5.37 -16.73
N VAL A 117 5.86 6.37 -17.45
CA VAL A 117 5.18 7.53 -16.86
C VAL A 117 3.94 7.09 -16.06
N ALA A 118 3.08 6.24 -16.64
CA ALA A 118 1.88 5.74 -15.95
C ALA A 118 2.21 4.91 -14.71
N ALA A 119 3.32 4.16 -14.72
CA ALA A 119 3.78 3.36 -13.59
C ALA A 119 4.31 4.26 -12.45
N VAL A 120 5.09 5.31 -12.76
CA VAL A 120 5.51 6.32 -11.77
C VAL A 120 4.29 7.00 -11.16
N LEU A 121 3.33 7.44 -11.98
CA LEU A 121 2.09 8.05 -11.50
C LEU A 121 1.28 7.12 -10.58
N ASN A 122 1.22 5.82 -10.89
CA ASN A 122 0.61 4.82 -10.02
C ASN A 122 1.34 4.68 -8.69
N LYS A 123 2.68 4.59 -8.71
CA LYS A 123 3.49 4.50 -7.48
C LYS A 123 3.37 5.75 -6.62
N LEU A 124 3.25 6.92 -7.24
CA LEU A 124 2.98 8.19 -6.57
C LEU A 124 1.55 8.31 -6.01
N GLY A 125 0.61 7.47 -6.43
CA GLY A 125 -0.80 7.61 -6.07
C GLY A 125 -1.51 8.79 -6.77
N CYS A 126 -0.99 9.25 -7.90
CA CYS A 126 -1.60 10.27 -8.76
C CYS A 126 -2.66 9.64 -9.68
N TRP A 127 -3.69 9.03 -9.07
CA TRP A 127 -4.68 8.20 -9.77
C TRP A 127 -5.43 8.96 -10.88
N SER A 128 -5.85 10.20 -10.61
CA SER A 128 -6.56 11.05 -11.58
C SER A 128 -5.69 11.37 -12.80
N SER A 129 -4.38 11.57 -12.58
CA SER A 129 -3.40 11.81 -13.65
C SER A 129 -3.28 10.59 -14.59
N VAL A 130 -3.29 9.37 -14.05
CA VAL A 130 -3.31 8.12 -14.84
C VAL A 130 -4.61 8.02 -15.65
N VAL A 131 -5.77 8.20 -15.00
CA VAL A 131 -7.09 8.06 -15.63
C VAL A 131 -7.30 9.10 -16.74
N ARG A 132 -6.72 10.29 -16.63
CA ARG A 132 -6.81 11.32 -17.68
C ARG A 132 -6.02 10.96 -18.93
N ARG A 133 -4.88 10.29 -18.76
CA ARG A 133 -3.88 10.10 -19.83
C ARG A 133 -3.98 8.75 -20.52
N VAL A 134 -4.29 7.69 -19.77
CA VAL A 134 -4.44 6.34 -20.32
C VAL A 134 -5.88 6.14 -20.76
N PRO A 135 -6.23 6.05 -22.05
CA PRO A 135 -7.62 5.93 -22.49
C PRO A 135 -8.27 4.60 -22.06
N PRO A 136 -9.61 4.52 -21.98
CA PRO A 136 -10.31 3.24 -21.86
C PRO A 136 -10.19 2.41 -23.16
N ASN A 137 -10.53 1.13 -23.11
CA ASN A 137 -10.64 0.24 -24.28
C ASN A 137 -9.35 0.12 -25.13
N LEU A 138 -8.19 0.18 -24.49
CA LEU A 138 -6.91 -0.11 -25.15
C LEU A 138 -6.92 -1.54 -25.73
N PRO A 139 -6.28 -1.79 -26.89
CA PRO A 139 -6.27 -3.09 -27.56
C PRO A 139 -5.32 -4.09 -26.84
N ALA A 140 -5.68 -4.48 -25.61
CA ALA A 140 -4.88 -5.35 -24.74
C ALA A 140 -4.67 -6.76 -25.30
N ALA A 141 -5.47 -7.17 -26.28
CA ALA A 141 -5.30 -8.43 -27.00
C ALA A 141 -4.20 -8.39 -28.07
N GLU A 142 -3.79 -7.19 -28.50
CA GLU A 142 -2.86 -7.00 -29.63
C GLU A 142 -1.49 -6.48 -29.19
N SER A 143 -1.42 -5.76 -28.07
CA SER A 143 -0.19 -5.15 -27.56
C SER A 143 -0.01 -5.39 -26.06
N GLU A 144 1.16 -5.92 -25.68
CA GLU A 144 1.48 -6.12 -24.26
C GLU A 144 1.58 -4.79 -23.50
N TRP A 145 1.98 -3.72 -24.20
CA TRP A 145 2.03 -2.38 -23.65
C TRP A 145 0.62 -1.87 -23.37
N ALA A 146 -0.31 -2.08 -24.31
CA ALA A 146 -1.72 -1.75 -24.13
C ALA A 146 -2.32 -2.51 -22.95
N ALA A 147 -2.03 -3.81 -22.80
CA ALA A 147 -2.48 -4.61 -21.67
C ALA A 147 -1.94 -4.07 -20.32
N ARG A 148 -0.64 -3.76 -20.25
CA ARG A 148 -0.01 -3.23 -19.03
C ARG A 148 -0.53 -1.83 -18.68
N LEU A 149 -0.70 -0.95 -19.66
CA LEU A 149 -1.31 0.38 -19.48
C LEU A 149 -2.76 0.27 -19.00
N ALA A 150 -3.55 -0.62 -19.60
CA ALA A 150 -4.92 -0.87 -19.18
C ALA A 150 -4.98 -1.37 -17.72
N MET A 151 -4.08 -2.27 -17.31
CA MET A 151 -3.97 -2.69 -15.89
C MET A 151 -3.67 -1.53 -14.94
N LEU A 152 -2.76 -0.62 -15.32
CA LEU A 152 -2.46 0.59 -14.53
C LEU A 152 -3.67 1.54 -14.44
N ARG A 153 -4.46 1.67 -15.52
CA ARG A 153 -5.73 2.41 -15.50
C ARG A 153 -6.74 1.76 -14.57
N CYS A 154 -6.91 0.43 -14.63
CA CYS A 154 -7.81 -0.29 -13.75
C CYS A 154 -7.41 -0.12 -12.28
N ASN A 155 -6.13 -0.19 -11.96
CA ASN A 155 -5.66 0.08 -10.60
C ASN A 155 -5.99 1.52 -10.18
N ALA A 156 -5.73 2.52 -11.02
CA ALA A 156 -6.06 3.91 -10.70
C ALA A 156 -7.57 4.11 -10.46
N LEU A 157 -8.43 3.58 -11.35
CA LEU A 157 -9.90 3.62 -11.19
C LEU A 157 -10.36 2.88 -9.93
N PHE A 158 -9.78 1.73 -9.62
CA PHE A 158 -10.08 0.99 -8.39
C PHE A 158 -9.75 1.80 -7.13
N LYS A 159 -8.63 2.54 -7.16
CA LYS A 159 -8.10 3.30 -6.03
C LYS A 159 -8.78 4.65 -5.80
N SER A 160 -9.25 5.32 -6.86
CA SER A 160 -9.85 6.66 -6.77
C SER A 160 -11.35 6.71 -7.09
N GLY A 161 -11.92 5.64 -7.64
CA GLY A 161 -13.32 5.57 -8.04
C GLY A 161 -14.28 5.46 -6.85
N ASN A 162 -15.56 5.75 -7.12
CA ASN A 162 -16.64 5.32 -6.24
C ASN A 162 -16.82 3.79 -6.32
N ARG A 163 -17.73 3.24 -5.50
CA ARG A 163 -17.98 1.80 -5.44
C ARG A 163 -18.20 1.16 -6.81
N ASP A 164 -19.05 1.75 -7.65
CA ASP A 164 -19.40 1.19 -8.96
C ASP A 164 -18.22 1.22 -9.93
N THR A 165 -17.47 2.34 -9.93
CA THR A 165 -16.24 2.49 -10.71
C THR A 165 -15.19 1.47 -10.28
N SER A 166 -15.02 1.26 -8.97
CA SER A 166 -14.07 0.28 -8.46
C SER A 166 -14.47 -1.15 -8.83
N VAL A 167 -15.76 -1.49 -8.79
CA VAL A 167 -16.27 -2.80 -9.23
C VAL A 167 -16.03 -3.01 -10.73
N ALA A 168 -16.35 -2.02 -11.56
CA ALA A 168 -16.12 -2.10 -13.01
C ALA A 168 -14.63 -2.25 -13.34
N ALA A 169 -13.77 -1.47 -12.69
CA ALA A 169 -12.32 -1.56 -12.86
C ALA A 169 -11.75 -2.92 -12.42
N PHE A 170 -12.33 -3.50 -11.36
CA PHE A 170 -11.97 -4.84 -10.88
C PHE A 170 -12.30 -5.92 -11.92
N GLN A 171 -13.50 -5.86 -12.51
CA GLN A 171 -13.93 -6.78 -13.57
C GLN A 171 -13.12 -6.60 -14.87
N GLU A 172 -12.78 -5.36 -15.23
CA GLU A 172 -11.92 -5.06 -16.37
C GLU A 172 -10.52 -5.65 -16.18
N ALA A 173 -9.91 -5.46 -15.00
CA ALA A 173 -8.61 -6.04 -14.66
C ALA A 173 -8.63 -7.57 -14.78
N GLN A 174 -9.70 -8.23 -14.35
CA GLN A 174 -9.88 -9.67 -14.51
C GLN A 174 -9.86 -10.08 -15.99
N ARG A 175 -10.61 -9.38 -16.85
CA ARG A 175 -10.66 -9.65 -18.29
C ARG A 175 -9.30 -9.44 -18.97
N ILE A 176 -8.59 -8.37 -18.63
CA ILE A 176 -7.24 -8.09 -19.17
C ILE A 176 -6.25 -9.17 -18.73
N MET A 177 -6.24 -9.57 -17.45
CA MET A 177 -5.36 -10.64 -16.98
C MET A 177 -5.67 -11.96 -17.69
N ALA A 178 -6.94 -12.28 -17.89
CA ALA A 178 -7.33 -13.53 -18.58
C ALA A 178 -6.81 -13.57 -20.02
N ALA A 179 -7.03 -12.48 -20.78
CA ALA A 179 -6.49 -12.32 -22.12
C ALA A 179 -4.95 -12.39 -22.13
N THR A 180 -4.30 -11.72 -21.19
CA THR A 180 -2.83 -11.70 -21.05
C THR A 180 -2.27 -13.09 -20.81
N ALA A 181 -2.83 -13.86 -19.87
CA ALA A 181 -2.37 -15.20 -19.55
C ALA A 181 -2.48 -16.18 -20.74
N GLN A 182 -3.58 -16.08 -21.48
CA GLN A 182 -3.88 -16.93 -22.62
C GLN A 182 -3.15 -16.52 -23.91
N HIS A 183 -2.64 -15.28 -23.99
CA HIS A 183 -2.04 -14.76 -25.22
C HIS A 183 -0.80 -15.58 -25.66
N PRO A 184 -0.77 -16.13 -26.89
CA PRO A 184 0.23 -17.13 -27.28
C PRO A 184 1.65 -16.59 -27.41
N ARG A 185 1.79 -15.29 -27.70
CA ARG A 185 3.08 -14.64 -28.01
C ARG A 185 3.59 -13.67 -26.95
N TYR A 186 2.82 -13.43 -25.88
CA TYR A 186 3.32 -12.54 -24.81
C TYR A 186 4.45 -13.21 -24.03
N PRO A 187 5.38 -12.42 -23.45
CA PRO A 187 6.45 -12.94 -22.62
C PRO A 187 5.91 -13.87 -21.55
N LEU A 188 6.61 -14.98 -21.33
CA LEU A 188 6.11 -16.05 -20.48
C LEU A 188 5.92 -15.60 -19.03
N GLU A 189 6.81 -14.76 -18.51
CA GLU A 189 6.70 -14.19 -17.17
C GLU A 189 5.47 -13.29 -17.01
N LEU A 190 5.12 -12.52 -18.04
CA LEU A 190 3.93 -11.67 -18.04
C LEU A 190 2.67 -12.53 -17.99
N ARG A 191 2.63 -13.60 -18.80
CA ARG A 191 1.52 -14.56 -18.84
C ARG A 191 1.38 -15.31 -17.51
N LEU A 192 2.49 -15.76 -16.94
CA LEU A 192 2.54 -16.43 -15.64
C LEU A 192 2.02 -15.51 -14.54
N SER A 193 2.51 -14.27 -14.50
CA SER A 193 2.08 -13.26 -13.53
C SER A 193 0.58 -12.98 -13.62
N ALA A 194 0.03 -12.91 -14.84
CA ALA A 194 -1.40 -12.74 -15.05
C ALA A 194 -2.23 -13.95 -14.56
N ALA A 195 -1.78 -15.18 -14.85
CA ALA A 195 -2.46 -16.40 -14.38
C ALA A 195 -2.44 -16.51 -12.84
N VAL A 196 -1.28 -16.25 -12.22
CA VAL A 196 -1.15 -16.20 -10.75
C VAL A 196 -2.01 -15.06 -10.18
N GLY A 197 -2.04 -13.91 -10.84
CA GLY A 197 -2.89 -12.77 -10.48
C GLY A 197 -4.37 -13.14 -10.44
N LEU A 198 -4.85 -13.94 -11.39
CA LEU A 198 -6.24 -14.43 -11.43
C LEU A 198 -6.57 -15.40 -10.30
N VAL A 199 -5.64 -16.29 -9.94
CA VAL A 199 -5.80 -17.14 -8.73
C VAL A 199 -6.02 -16.27 -7.50
N VAL A 200 -5.16 -15.27 -7.29
CA VAL A 200 -5.26 -14.35 -6.15
C VAL A 200 -6.53 -13.49 -6.21
N HIS A 201 -6.92 -13.05 -7.41
CA HIS A 201 -8.11 -12.24 -7.65
C HIS A 201 -9.38 -12.98 -7.23
N HIS A 202 -9.60 -14.20 -7.74
CA HIS A 202 -10.74 -15.02 -7.36
C HIS A 202 -10.70 -15.40 -5.88
N ALA A 203 -9.53 -15.77 -5.35
CA ALA A 203 -9.39 -16.12 -3.95
C ALA A 203 -9.76 -14.99 -2.97
N LYS A 204 -9.60 -13.72 -3.38
CA LYS A 204 -9.92 -12.54 -2.56
C LYS A 204 -11.29 -11.93 -2.83
N SER A 205 -11.99 -12.37 -3.89
CA SER A 205 -13.28 -11.81 -4.29
C SER A 205 -14.40 -12.84 -4.14
N ASP A 206 -14.70 -13.57 -5.21
CA ASP A 206 -15.81 -14.53 -5.29
C ASP A 206 -15.51 -15.89 -4.67
N LYS A 207 -14.23 -16.19 -4.41
CA LYS A 207 -13.74 -17.49 -3.92
C LYS A 207 -14.19 -18.66 -4.81
N SER A 208 -14.35 -18.43 -6.11
CA SER A 208 -14.75 -19.45 -7.08
C SER A 208 -13.66 -20.51 -7.22
N LEU A 209 -13.85 -21.68 -6.59
CA LEU A 209 -12.89 -22.78 -6.64
C LEU A 209 -12.64 -23.27 -8.07
N ALA A 210 -13.67 -23.28 -8.92
CA ALA A 210 -13.55 -23.67 -10.33
C ALA A 210 -12.62 -22.72 -11.11
N ALA A 211 -12.82 -21.41 -10.97
CA ALA A 211 -11.95 -20.42 -11.61
C ALA A 211 -10.53 -20.46 -11.02
N ILE A 212 -10.41 -20.63 -9.71
CA ILE A 212 -9.11 -20.78 -9.04
C ILE A 212 -8.34 -21.98 -9.59
N ASP A 213 -9.00 -23.12 -9.79
CA ASP A 213 -8.36 -24.33 -10.34
C ASP A 213 -7.97 -24.16 -11.81
N GLU A 214 -8.82 -23.54 -12.61
CA GLU A 214 -8.53 -23.22 -14.01
C GLU A 214 -7.25 -22.38 -14.11
N TRP A 215 -7.19 -21.27 -13.37
CA TRP A 215 -6.04 -20.36 -13.43
C TRP A 215 -4.80 -20.91 -12.74
N ALA A 216 -4.95 -21.73 -11.69
CA ALA A 216 -3.83 -22.45 -11.10
C ALA A 216 -3.25 -23.50 -12.04
N THR A 217 -4.09 -24.17 -12.83
CA THR A 217 -3.67 -25.13 -13.86
C THR A 217 -2.90 -24.42 -14.96
N MET A 218 -3.42 -23.29 -15.47
CA MET A 218 -2.72 -22.44 -16.43
C MET A 218 -1.37 -21.95 -15.88
N ALA A 219 -1.34 -21.43 -14.65
CA ALA A 219 -0.11 -20.95 -14.01
C ALA A 219 0.92 -22.08 -13.89
N THR A 220 0.50 -23.28 -13.48
CA THR A 220 1.38 -24.47 -13.37
C THR A 220 1.92 -24.88 -14.74
N LEU A 221 1.10 -24.84 -15.79
CA LEU A 221 1.54 -25.14 -17.15
C LEU A 221 2.56 -24.11 -17.67
N LEU A 222 2.33 -22.82 -17.44
CA LEU A 222 3.27 -21.76 -17.81
C LEU A 222 4.58 -21.86 -17.02
N TRP A 223 4.50 -22.17 -15.73
CA TRP A 223 5.63 -22.45 -14.86
C TRP A 223 6.51 -23.59 -15.41
N HIS A 224 5.91 -24.71 -15.80
CA HIS A 224 6.66 -25.82 -16.39
C HIS A 224 7.27 -25.48 -17.76
N ARG A 225 6.59 -24.68 -18.58
CA ARG A 225 7.11 -24.20 -19.87
C ARG A 225 8.31 -23.28 -19.72
N ALA A 226 8.39 -22.50 -18.64
CA ALA A 226 9.50 -21.59 -18.42
C ALA A 226 10.80 -22.35 -18.19
N GLY A 227 10.72 -23.51 -17.54
CA GLY A 227 11.89 -24.17 -16.97
C GLY A 227 12.29 -23.51 -15.65
N ARG A 228 12.83 -24.30 -14.72
CA ARG A 228 13.14 -23.83 -13.36
C ARG A 228 14.26 -22.80 -13.34
N ASP A 229 15.19 -22.87 -14.28
CA ASP A 229 16.39 -22.02 -14.32
C ASP A 229 16.18 -20.72 -15.09
N ALA A 230 15.02 -20.55 -15.75
CA ALA A 230 14.71 -19.36 -16.54
C ALA A 230 14.02 -18.25 -15.72
N LEU A 231 13.40 -18.59 -14.58
CA LEU A 231 12.67 -17.63 -13.75
C LEU A 231 13.55 -17.15 -12.61
N GLY A 232 13.71 -15.82 -12.49
CA GLY A 232 14.41 -15.21 -11.37
C GLY A 232 13.74 -15.53 -10.02
N PRO A 233 14.51 -15.52 -8.91
CA PRO A 233 14.02 -15.97 -7.60
C PRO A 233 12.83 -15.15 -7.07
N VAL A 234 12.69 -13.88 -7.46
CA VAL A 234 11.51 -13.05 -7.17
C VAL A 234 10.25 -13.62 -7.84
N THR A 235 10.33 -13.98 -9.13
CA THR A 235 9.21 -14.57 -9.87
C THR A 235 8.82 -15.93 -9.28
N VAL A 236 9.80 -16.74 -8.89
CA VAL A 236 9.58 -18.02 -8.18
C VAL A 236 8.84 -17.79 -6.86
N SER A 237 9.26 -16.80 -6.08
CA SER A 237 8.62 -16.45 -4.81
C SER A 237 7.17 -16.01 -5.00
N ALA A 238 6.94 -15.09 -5.94
CA ALA A 238 5.60 -14.58 -6.26
C ALA A 238 4.66 -15.69 -6.77
N TYR A 239 5.17 -16.60 -7.59
CA TYR A 239 4.42 -17.76 -8.06
C TYR A 239 3.92 -18.61 -6.89
N TRP A 240 4.83 -19.17 -6.08
CA TRP A 240 4.45 -20.06 -4.98
C TRP A 240 3.55 -19.38 -3.94
N ARG A 241 3.78 -18.09 -3.67
CA ARG A 241 2.94 -17.28 -2.78
C ARG A 241 1.53 -17.05 -3.34
N GLY A 242 1.39 -16.89 -4.65
CA GLY A 242 0.09 -16.69 -5.29
C GLY A 242 -0.71 -17.99 -5.39
N ILE A 243 -0.08 -19.10 -5.79
CA ILE A 243 -0.79 -20.39 -5.91
C ILE A 243 -1.07 -21.06 -4.56
N SER A 244 -0.48 -20.59 -3.44
CA SER A 244 -0.78 -21.12 -2.10
C SER A 244 -2.21 -20.82 -1.63
N PHE A 245 -2.94 -19.92 -2.30
CA PHE A 245 -4.38 -19.71 -2.05
C PHE A 245 -5.21 -20.97 -2.36
N VAL A 246 -4.76 -21.80 -3.30
CA VAL A 246 -5.45 -23.03 -3.74
C VAL A 246 -5.63 -24.02 -2.57
N PRO A 247 -4.56 -24.46 -1.88
CA PRO A 247 -4.72 -25.31 -0.69
C PRO A 247 -5.31 -24.56 0.51
N PHE A 248 -5.06 -23.26 0.67
CA PHE A 248 -5.64 -22.46 1.76
C PHE A 248 -7.18 -22.52 1.77
N LEU A 249 -7.81 -22.27 0.61
CA LEU A 249 -9.27 -22.29 0.48
C LEU A 249 -9.88 -23.69 0.61
N ARG A 250 -9.05 -24.73 0.48
CA ARG A 250 -9.43 -26.12 0.71
C ARG A 250 -9.13 -26.61 2.12
N HIS A 251 -8.63 -25.73 2.98
CA HIS A 251 -8.15 -26.09 4.32
C HIS A 251 -7.03 -27.15 4.32
N ASP A 252 -6.31 -27.31 3.21
CA ASP A 252 -5.09 -28.14 3.12
C ASP A 252 -3.88 -27.32 3.59
N PHE A 253 -3.88 -27.04 4.89
CA PHE A 253 -2.86 -26.21 5.51
C PHE A 253 -1.43 -26.78 5.42
N PRO A 254 -1.19 -28.10 5.54
CA PRO A 254 0.15 -28.66 5.32
C PRO A 254 0.70 -28.35 3.93
N ARG A 255 -0.10 -28.53 2.87
CA ARG A 255 0.33 -28.20 1.51
C ARG A 255 0.54 -26.70 1.31
N MET A 256 -0.36 -25.87 1.87
CA MET A 256 -0.17 -24.42 1.86
C MET A 256 1.17 -24.02 2.49
N GLN A 257 1.52 -24.59 3.64
CA GLN A 257 2.78 -24.31 4.34
C GLN A 257 4.00 -24.74 3.52
N GLN A 258 3.96 -25.91 2.87
CA GLN A 258 5.02 -26.36 1.96
C GLN A 258 5.21 -25.40 0.78
N MET A 259 4.12 -24.89 0.20
CA MET A 259 4.20 -23.94 -0.90
C MET A 259 4.76 -22.59 -0.45
N LEU A 260 4.34 -22.10 0.72
CA LEU A 260 4.87 -20.87 1.29
C LEU A 260 6.35 -21.00 1.71
N ALA A 261 6.79 -22.18 2.14
CA ALA A 261 8.22 -22.44 2.40
C ALA A 261 9.06 -22.34 1.13
N LYS A 262 8.56 -22.83 -0.03
CA LYS A 262 9.22 -22.63 -1.33
C LYS A 262 9.26 -21.15 -1.73
N ALA A 263 8.17 -20.42 -1.50
CA ALA A 263 8.11 -18.99 -1.76
C ALA A 263 9.15 -18.23 -0.92
N GLU A 264 9.32 -18.62 0.34
CA GLU A 264 10.27 -18.03 1.28
C GLU A 264 11.71 -18.36 0.97
N GLN A 265 12.02 -19.62 0.66
CA GLN A 265 13.34 -20.01 0.19
C GLN A 265 13.76 -19.16 -1.02
N ALA A 266 12.86 -18.99 -2.00
CA ALA A 266 13.15 -18.18 -3.18
C ALA A 266 13.29 -16.68 -2.87
N ALA A 267 12.44 -16.12 -2.00
CA ALA A 267 12.56 -14.71 -1.58
C ALA A 267 13.89 -14.43 -0.87
N ARG A 268 14.33 -15.33 0.01
CA ARG A 268 15.60 -15.20 0.72
C ARG A 268 16.80 -15.39 -0.21
N ALA A 269 16.71 -16.31 -1.17
CA ALA A 269 17.74 -16.47 -2.20
C ALA A 269 17.92 -15.19 -3.04
N ALA A 270 16.81 -14.51 -3.39
CA ALA A 270 16.86 -13.25 -4.14
C ALA A 270 17.64 -12.15 -3.40
N LEU A 271 17.68 -12.15 -2.07
CA LEU A 271 18.43 -11.15 -1.29
C LEU A 271 19.94 -11.33 -1.38
N THR A 272 20.39 -12.54 -1.71
CA THR A 272 21.81 -12.89 -1.77
C THR A 272 22.30 -13.12 -3.20
N ASP A 273 21.41 -13.05 -4.18
CA ASP A 273 21.72 -13.24 -5.60
C ASP A 273 22.37 -11.96 -6.18
N PRO A 274 23.65 -12.01 -6.61
CA PRO A 274 24.31 -10.84 -7.20
C PRO A 274 23.67 -10.35 -8.49
N GLY A 275 22.90 -11.19 -9.18
CA GLY A 275 22.19 -10.85 -10.41
C GLY A 275 20.78 -10.28 -10.19
N ALA A 276 20.27 -10.30 -8.95
CA ALA A 276 18.95 -9.78 -8.63
C ALA A 276 18.99 -8.29 -8.29
N ASP A 277 17.94 -7.56 -8.65
CA ASP A 277 17.70 -6.20 -8.16
C ASP A 277 17.53 -6.25 -6.62
N PRO A 278 18.42 -5.60 -5.84
CA PRO A 278 18.38 -5.69 -4.37
C PRO A 278 17.11 -5.10 -3.76
N LEU A 279 16.58 -4.03 -4.35
CA LEU A 279 15.36 -3.39 -3.86
C LEU A 279 14.14 -4.25 -4.20
N LEU A 280 14.08 -4.82 -5.40
CA LEU A 280 13.02 -5.76 -5.79
C LEU A 280 13.03 -7.02 -4.92
N ALA A 281 14.20 -7.55 -4.58
CA ALA A 281 14.34 -8.70 -3.69
C ALA A 281 13.82 -8.39 -2.27
N ARG A 282 14.20 -7.23 -1.71
CA ARG A 282 13.69 -6.75 -0.41
C ARG A 282 12.18 -6.48 -0.46
N GLU A 283 11.71 -5.83 -1.51
CA GLU A 283 10.30 -5.56 -1.74
C GLU A 283 9.50 -6.86 -1.82
N ASN A 284 9.99 -7.90 -2.51
CA ASN A 284 9.30 -9.18 -2.62
C ASN A 284 9.20 -9.94 -1.28
N LEU A 285 10.22 -9.86 -0.42
CA LEU A 285 10.18 -10.50 0.90
C LEU A 285 9.08 -9.88 1.80
N HIS A 286 8.83 -8.58 1.68
CA HIS A 286 7.85 -7.87 2.51
C HIS A 286 6.41 -8.46 2.46
N PRO A 287 5.71 -8.53 1.30
CA PRO A 287 4.37 -9.13 1.22
C PRO A 287 4.37 -10.64 1.47
N LEU A 288 5.51 -11.31 1.31
CA LEU A 288 5.65 -12.71 1.69
C LEU A 288 5.62 -12.88 3.22
N LEU A 289 6.40 -12.12 3.99
CA LEU A 289 6.37 -12.18 5.45
C LEU A 289 4.96 -11.86 5.99
N GLU A 290 4.28 -10.86 5.42
CA GLU A 290 2.87 -10.58 5.75
C GLU A 290 1.96 -11.78 5.43
N THR A 291 2.21 -12.48 4.32
CA THR A 291 1.46 -13.69 3.93
C THR A 291 1.74 -14.86 4.88
N ARG A 292 2.99 -15.08 5.29
CA ARG A 292 3.38 -16.12 6.26
C ARG A 292 2.72 -15.87 7.61
N ALA A 293 2.77 -14.64 8.11
CA ALA A 293 2.09 -14.27 9.36
C ALA A 293 0.59 -14.57 9.32
N ARG A 294 -0.09 -14.17 8.23
CA ARG A 294 -1.53 -14.44 8.05
C ARG A 294 -1.86 -15.92 7.85
N ALA A 295 -0.98 -16.68 7.21
CA ALA A 295 -1.14 -18.11 7.02
C ALA A 295 -1.06 -18.85 8.37
N TRP A 296 -0.09 -18.48 9.22
CA TRP A 296 0.02 -19.03 10.58
C TRP A 296 -1.17 -18.64 11.47
N MET A 297 -1.65 -17.40 11.36
CA MET A 297 -2.92 -17.00 11.98
C MET A 297 -4.10 -17.86 11.52
N GLY A 298 -4.15 -18.19 10.24
CA GLY A 298 -5.24 -18.99 9.65
C GLY A 298 -5.28 -20.43 10.17
N VAL A 299 -4.14 -20.96 10.63
CA VAL A 299 -4.04 -22.32 11.21
C VAL A 299 -4.07 -22.32 12.74
N GLY A 300 -4.21 -21.16 13.37
CA GLY A 300 -4.29 -21.01 14.83
C GLY A 300 -2.95 -20.99 15.56
N ASP A 301 -1.83 -20.90 14.85
CA ASP A 301 -0.50 -20.80 15.46
C ASP A 301 -0.12 -19.32 15.66
N ALA A 302 -0.53 -18.79 16.81
CA ALA A 302 -0.30 -17.38 17.16
C ALA A 302 1.19 -17.06 17.37
N GLU A 303 1.98 -18.02 17.86
CA GLU A 303 3.41 -17.83 18.11
C GLU A 303 4.18 -17.68 16.80
N ALA A 304 3.96 -18.62 15.86
CA ALA A 304 4.56 -18.52 14.53
C ALA A 304 4.09 -17.26 13.78
N ALA A 305 2.81 -16.89 13.90
CA ALA A 305 2.30 -15.65 13.32
C ALA A 305 3.02 -14.40 13.87
N GLU A 306 3.20 -14.32 15.18
CA GLU A 306 3.90 -13.21 15.83
C GLU A 306 5.35 -13.12 15.39
N GLN A 307 6.05 -14.26 15.26
CA GLN A 307 7.43 -14.29 14.77
C GLN A 307 7.55 -13.62 13.39
N TYR A 308 6.65 -13.94 12.46
CA TYR A 308 6.65 -13.31 11.14
C TYR A 308 6.28 -11.83 11.16
N TYR A 309 5.37 -11.39 12.05
CA TYR A 309 5.09 -9.95 12.20
C TYR A 309 6.28 -9.18 12.75
N ARG A 310 7.03 -9.76 13.71
CA ARG A 310 8.25 -9.16 14.25
C ARG A 310 9.39 -9.15 13.23
N GLU A 311 9.52 -10.20 12.43
CA GLU A 311 10.47 -10.23 11.31
C GLU A 311 10.11 -9.15 10.27
N LEU A 312 8.83 -9.00 9.93
CA LEU A 312 8.35 -7.97 9.01
C LEU A 312 8.69 -6.55 9.50
N ILE A 313 8.58 -6.29 10.82
CA ILE A 313 9.03 -5.03 11.43
C ILE A 313 10.54 -4.84 11.34
N THR A 314 11.31 -5.92 11.47
CA THR A 314 12.78 -5.84 11.34
C THR A 314 13.19 -5.56 9.89
N HIS A 315 12.42 -6.11 8.94
CA HIS A 315 12.64 -5.96 7.51
C HIS A 315 12.27 -4.56 6.97
N ASP A 316 11.15 -4.00 7.43
CA ASP A 316 10.72 -2.64 7.08
C ASP A 316 10.29 -1.82 8.32
N PRO A 317 11.24 -1.38 9.17
CA PRO A 317 10.93 -0.77 10.45
C PRO A 317 10.29 0.62 10.34
N LEU A 318 10.34 1.23 9.15
CA LEU A 318 9.84 2.57 8.86
C LEU A 318 8.45 2.56 8.22
N ASP A 319 7.93 1.40 7.80
CA ASP A 319 6.58 1.31 7.29
C ASP A 319 5.56 1.33 8.46
N PRO A 320 4.70 2.36 8.57
CA PRO A 320 3.66 2.37 9.61
C PRO A 320 2.71 1.16 9.50
N LYS A 321 2.51 0.60 8.31
CA LYS A 321 1.63 -0.56 8.09
C LYS A 321 2.11 -1.79 8.85
N VAL A 322 3.41 -2.06 8.93
CA VAL A 322 3.91 -3.28 9.59
C VAL A 322 3.67 -3.24 11.10
N HIS A 323 3.75 -2.05 11.70
CA HIS A 323 3.39 -1.82 13.10
C HIS A 323 1.89 -1.95 13.32
N VAL A 324 1.06 -1.43 12.40
CA VAL A 324 -0.39 -1.68 12.41
C VAL A 324 -0.70 -3.17 12.37
N ARG A 325 -0.03 -3.95 11.51
CA ARG A 325 -0.27 -5.40 11.40
C ARG A 325 0.03 -6.14 12.70
N LEU A 326 1.13 -5.80 13.36
CA LEU A 326 1.43 -6.35 14.68
C LEU A 326 0.39 -5.90 15.72
N GLY A 327 -0.02 -4.63 15.70
CA GLY A 327 -1.06 -4.10 16.58
C GLY A 327 -2.41 -4.81 16.39
N ASP A 328 -2.84 -5.03 15.15
CA ASP A 328 -4.07 -5.77 14.80
C ASP A 328 -4.03 -7.20 15.33
N PHE A 329 -2.87 -7.86 15.18
CA PHE A 329 -2.64 -9.20 15.71
C PHE A 329 -2.72 -9.22 17.23
N LEU A 330 -1.96 -8.37 17.92
CA LEU A 330 -1.92 -8.32 19.39
C LEU A 330 -3.27 -7.93 20.00
N LEU A 331 -4.02 -7.05 19.33
CA LEU A 331 -5.38 -6.69 19.72
C LEU A 331 -6.30 -7.91 19.66
N ARG A 332 -6.21 -8.74 18.61
CA ARG A 332 -7.00 -9.98 18.52
C ARG A 332 -6.64 -10.99 19.61
N GLU A 333 -5.37 -11.05 19.98
CA GLU A 333 -4.87 -11.87 21.08
C GLU A 333 -5.11 -11.24 22.47
N SER A 334 -5.87 -10.14 22.56
CA SER A 334 -6.18 -9.42 23.80
C SER A 334 -4.96 -8.93 24.59
N ARG A 335 -3.82 -8.73 23.91
CA ARG A 335 -2.56 -8.21 24.48
C ARG A 335 -2.51 -6.69 24.35
N TRP A 336 -3.41 -6.02 25.07
CA TRP A 336 -3.76 -4.61 24.88
C TRP A 336 -2.57 -3.65 25.03
N GLU A 337 -1.68 -3.85 26.00
CA GLU A 337 -0.52 -2.97 26.21
C GLU A 337 0.45 -3.05 25.04
N GLN A 338 0.71 -4.26 24.54
CA GLN A 338 1.61 -4.48 23.41
C GLN A 338 0.97 -4.00 22.11
N ALA A 339 -0.35 -4.21 21.94
CA ALA A 339 -1.10 -3.68 20.81
C ALA A 339 -1.04 -2.15 20.78
N ARG A 340 -1.31 -1.47 21.92
CA ARG A 340 -1.19 -0.02 22.06
C ARG A 340 0.20 0.47 21.65
N SER A 341 1.25 -0.18 22.16
CA SER A 341 2.65 0.16 21.81
C SER A 341 2.90 0.05 20.30
N ALA A 342 2.45 -1.02 19.66
CA ALA A 342 2.58 -1.19 18.21
C ALA A 342 1.82 -0.11 17.43
N TYR A 343 0.59 0.23 17.84
CA TYR A 343 -0.15 1.33 17.21
C TYR A 343 0.51 2.70 17.44
N GLU A 344 1.06 2.97 18.62
CA GLU A 344 1.82 4.20 18.88
C GLU A 344 3.08 4.29 18.00
N GLN A 345 3.77 3.16 17.77
CA GLN A 345 4.86 3.12 16.79
C GLN A 345 4.36 3.42 15.37
N ALA A 346 3.24 2.84 14.94
CA ALA A 346 2.65 3.14 13.64
C ALA A 346 2.31 4.63 13.50
N ALA A 347 1.66 5.22 14.50
CA ALA A 347 1.29 6.64 14.51
C ALA A 347 2.51 7.56 14.43
N LEU A 348 3.62 7.18 15.07
CA LEU A 348 4.88 7.91 14.98
C LEU A 348 5.47 7.90 13.56
N ARG A 349 5.29 6.82 12.77
CA ARG A 349 5.82 6.73 11.39
C ARG A 349 4.95 7.46 10.37
N GLY A 350 3.72 7.80 10.72
CA GLY A 350 2.92 8.76 9.95
C GLY A 350 1.97 8.15 8.92
N ALA A 351 1.69 8.95 7.88
CA ALA A 351 0.74 8.63 6.82
C ALA A 351 0.91 7.24 6.18
N PRO A 352 -0.20 6.59 5.76
CA PRO A 352 -1.59 7.03 5.92
C PRO A 352 -2.24 6.54 7.23
N TYR A 353 -1.48 5.88 8.12
CA TYR A 353 -2.07 5.13 9.23
C TYR A 353 -2.18 5.94 10.52
N THR A 354 -1.71 7.18 10.58
CA THR A 354 -1.67 7.97 11.83
C THR A 354 -3.01 8.05 12.55
N SER A 355 -4.08 8.50 11.87
CA SER A 355 -5.42 8.61 12.48
C SER A 355 -5.99 7.26 12.90
N TYR A 356 -5.82 6.23 12.05
CA TYR A 356 -6.22 4.86 12.36
C TYR A 356 -5.48 4.32 13.60
N ALA A 357 -4.17 4.46 13.64
CA ALA A 357 -3.33 3.95 14.70
C ALA A 357 -3.63 4.61 16.04
N PHE A 358 -3.82 5.94 16.09
CA PHE A 358 -4.28 6.61 17.31
C PHE A 358 -5.67 6.14 17.76
N THR A 359 -6.59 5.88 16.82
CA THR A 359 -7.92 5.33 17.14
C THR A 359 -7.81 3.93 17.76
N GLN A 360 -6.94 3.08 17.22
CA GLN A 360 -6.73 1.73 17.74
C GLN A 360 -5.97 1.73 19.08
N ALA A 361 -4.99 2.62 19.26
CA ALA A 361 -4.32 2.84 20.54
C ALA A 361 -5.32 3.28 21.62
N ALA A 362 -6.28 4.14 21.28
CA ALA A 362 -7.35 4.54 22.19
C ALA A 362 -8.21 3.36 22.64
N ARG A 363 -8.61 2.49 21.70
CA ARG A 363 -9.35 1.26 22.00
C ARG A 363 -8.60 0.37 22.98
N CYS A 364 -7.29 0.21 22.79
CA CYS A 364 -6.45 -0.53 23.72
C CYS A 364 -6.45 0.12 25.11
N SER A 365 -6.30 1.45 25.20
CA SER A 365 -6.38 2.16 26.48
C SER A 365 -7.73 2.01 27.19
N PHE A 366 -8.84 1.96 26.46
CA PHE A 366 -10.14 1.68 27.08
C PHE A 366 -10.24 0.26 27.64
N HIS A 367 -9.64 -0.73 26.98
CA HIS A 367 -9.54 -2.10 27.53
C HIS A 367 -8.63 -2.18 28.77
N LEU A 368 -7.73 -1.21 28.93
CA LEU A 368 -6.81 -1.09 30.07
C LEU A 368 -7.34 -0.20 31.19
N ASP A 369 -8.59 0.26 31.11
CA ASP A 369 -9.21 1.18 32.07
C ASP A 369 -8.45 2.52 32.21
N GLU A 370 -7.93 3.02 31.09
CA GLU A 370 -7.21 4.30 30.99
C GLU A 370 -7.97 5.31 30.09
N PRO A 371 -9.17 5.77 30.49
CA PRO A 371 -10.04 6.56 29.63
C PRO A 371 -9.43 7.90 29.20
N GLU A 372 -8.65 8.57 30.06
CA GLU A 372 -8.01 9.85 29.73
C GLU A 372 -7.00 9.69 28.59
N ARG A 373 -6.21 8.63 28.61
CA ARG A 373 -5.24 8.31 27.54
C ARG A 373 -5.96 7.93 26.25
N GLY A 374 -7.07 7.19 26.35
CA GLY A 374 -7.93 6.87 25.23
C GLY A 374 -8.49 8.12 24.55
N ILE A 375 -9.07 9.04 25.33
CA ILE A 375 -9.61 10.31 24.84
C ILE A 375 -8.51 11.18 24.21
N ALA A 376 -7.33 11.28 24.86
CA ALA A 376 -6.20 12.02 24.30
C ALA A 376 -5.77 11.47 22.94
N SER A 377 -5.70 10.14 22.80
CA SER A 377 -5.36 9.47 21.54
C SER A 377 -6.40 9.75 20.45
N LEU A 378 -7.69 9.70 20.78
CA LEU A 378 -8.77 10.07 19.84
C LEU A 378 -8.67 11.54 19.40
N MET A 379 -8.36 12.46 20.32
CA MET A 379 -8.14 13.87 19.96
C MET A 379 -6.96 14.04 19.00
N HIS A 380 -5.89 13.24 19.15
CA HIS A 380 -4.79 13.20 18.18
C HIS A 380 -5.25 12.65 16.81
N ALA A 381 -6.06 11.58 16.79
CA ALA A 381 -6.59 11.02 15.55
C ALA A 381 -7.43 12.04 14.76
N VAL A 382 -8.31 12.79 15.44
CA VAL A 382 -9.16 13.83 14.82
C VAL A 382 -8.35 15.04 14.38
N ARG A 383 -7.29 15.40 15.11
CA ARG A 383 -6.40 16.51 14.69
C ARG A 383 -5.68 16.20 13.38
N VAL A 384 -5.27 14.95 13.19
CA VAL A 384 -4.56 14.49 11.98
C VAL A 384 -5.52 14.33 10.81
N ASP A 385 -6.67 13.70 11.03
CA ASP A 385 -7.74 13.61 10.03
C ASP A 385 -9.06 14.14 10.62
N PRO A 386 -9.36 15.45 10.41
CA PRO A 386 -10.58 16.08 10.90
C PRO A 386 -11.86 15.60 10.21
N ARG A 387 -11.76 14.69 9.23
CA ARG A 387 -12.89 14.07 8.52
C ARG A 387 -13.08 12.60 8.91
N SER A 388 -12.22 12.06 9.76
CA SER A 388 -12.34 10.68 10.23
C SER A 388 -13.51 10.56 11.22
N VAL A 389 -14.58 9.90 10.80
CA VAL A 389 -15.80 9.75 11.61
C VAL A 389 -15.64 8.76 12.76
N THR A 390 -14.82 7.72 12.60
CA THR A 390 -14.61 6.70 13.64
C THR A 390 -14.08 7.29 14.95
N PRO A 391 -12.98 8.06 14.99
CA PRO A 391 -12.50 8.63 16.24
C PRO A 391 -13.49 9.63 16.86
N LEU A 392 -14.27 10.37 16.05
CA LEU A 392 -15.32 11.26 16.57
C LEU A 392 -16.45 10.48 17.27
N ILE A 393 -16.91 9.37 16.68
CA ILE A 393 -17.92 8.50 17.29
C ILE A 393 -17.42 7.94 18.62
N GLU A 394 -16.17 7.46 18.65
CA GLU A 394 -15.54 6.92 19.86
C GLU A 394 -15.35 8.00 20.93
N LEU A 395 -14.97 9.23 20.53
CA LEU A 395 -14.78 10.35 21.44
C LEU A 395 -16.10 10.77 22.10
N ARG A 396 -17.17 10.90 21.31
CA ARG A 396 -18.52 11.19 21.81
C ARG A 396 -18.98 10.16 22.83
N ARG A 397 -18.69 8.88 22.57
CA ARG A 397 -19.04 7.75 23.45
C ARG A 397 -18.24 7.77 24.76
N ALA A 398 -16.93 7.98 24.69
CA ALA A 398 -16.03 7.87 25.83
C ALA A 398 -15.99 9.14 26.73
N ALA A 399 -16.18 10.33 26.16
CA ALA A 399 -16.09 11.59 26.89
C ALA A 399 -17.35 11.92 27.73
N GLY A 400 -18.51 11.32 27.42
CA GLY A 400 -19.75 11.56 28.15
C GLY A 400 -19.69 11.11 29.62
N PRO A 401 -19.35 9.83 29.91
CA PRO A 401 -19.29 9.32 31.29
C PRO A 401 -18.14 9.87 32.13
N THR A 402 -17.10 10.44 31.51
CA THR A 402 -15.87 10.90 32.18
C THR A 402 -15.91 12.37 32.64
N GLY A 403 -17.10 12.98 32.64
CA GLY A 403 -17.26 14.40 33.00
C GLY A 403 -16.72 15.38 31.95
N LEU A 404 -16.25 14.88 30.79
CA LEU A 404 -15.75 15.66 29.66
C LEU A 404 -16.88 15.96 28.64
N SER A 405 -18.03 16.40 29.14
CA SER A 405 -19.25 16.61 28.34
C SER A 405 -19.07 17.62 27.20
N SER A 406 -18.19 18.60 27.35
CA SER A 406 -17.83 19.56 26.29
C SER A 406 -17.13 18.89 25.10
N ILE A 407 -16.27 17.90 25.34
CA ILE A 407 -15.60 17.12 24.30
C ILE A 407 -16.61 16.24 23.57
N ALA A 408 -17.55 15.62 24.32
CA ALA A 408 -18.61 14.81 23.74
C ALA A 408 -19.54 15.65 22.84
N ALA A 409 -19.94 16.84 23.29
CA ALA A 409 -20.76 17.79 22.52
C ALA A 409 -20.02 18.26 21.26
N TRP A 410 -18.76 18.66 21.39
CA TRP A 410 -17.92 19.05 20.25
C TRP A 410 -17.81 17.93 19.18
N ALA A 411 -17.64 16.68 19.60
CA ALA A 411 -17.61 15.56 18.66
C ALA A 411 -18.95 15.32 17.98
N ALA A 412 -20.07 15.50 18.69
CA ALA A 412 -21.41 15.41 18.11
C ALA A 412 -21.63 16.50 17.05
N ASP A 413 -21.31 17.76 17.38
CA ASP A 413 -21.42 18.88 16.43
C ASP A 413 -20.59 18.63 15.18
N ARG A 414 -19.36 18.10 15.35
CA ARG A 414 -18.50 17.79 14.22
C ARG A 414 -19.03 16.66 13.33
N LEU A 415 -19.65 15.63 13.93
CA LEU A 415 -20.31 14.57 13.16
C LEU A 415 -21.50 15.12 12.36
N ASP A 416 -22.28 16.01 12.95
CA ASP A 416 -23.41 16.66 12.28
C ASP A 416 -22.96 17.55 11.12
N GLU A 417 -21.84 18.27 11.29
CA GLU A 417 -21.21 19.03 10.20
C GLU A 417 -20.78 18.14 9.04
N LEU A 418 -20.14 16.99 9.33
CA LEU A 418 -19.70 16.05 8.29
C LEU A 418 -20.88 15.35 7.59
N ALA A 419 -22.02 15.21 8.26
CA ALA A 419 -23.24 14.65 7.69
C ALA A 419 -23.99 15.62 6.76
N ARG A 420 -23.66 16.92 6.78
CA ARG A 420 -24.30 17.95 5.94
C ARG A 420 -23.43 18.25 4.70
N PRO A 421 -23.73 17.70 3.51
CA PRO A 421 -22.89 17.84 2.32
C PRO A 421 -22.66 19.29 1.85
N ASP A 422 -23.58 20.22 2.16
CA ASP A 422 -23.59 21.57 1.58
C ASP A 422 -22.69 22.61 2.27
N ARG A 423 -22.07 22.31 3.42
CA ARG A 423 -21.24 23.28 4.18
C ARG A 423 -19.73 23.12 4.02
N LEU A 424 -19.26 22.09 3.33
CA LEU A 424 -17.82 21.80 3.18
C LEU A 424 -17.06 22.80 2.29
N HIS A 425 -17.76 23.72 1.62
CA HIS A 425 -17.17 24.73 0.73
C HIS A 425 -17.02 26.14 1.35
N LEU A 426 -17.52 26.39 2.56
CA LEU A 426 -17.62 27.76 3.10
C LEU A 426 -16.70 28.11 4.27
N SER A 427 -15.90 27.18 4.82
CA SER A 427 -15.06 27.49 5.99
C SER A 427 -13.59 27.84 5.70
N ARG A 428 -13.20 28.09 4.43
CA ARG A 428 -11.88 28.64 4.09
C ARG A 428 -11.87 30.15 3.82
N SER A 429 -12.97 30.84 4.07
CA SER A 429 -13.06 32.29 3.90
C SER A 429 -13.82 32.90 5.07
N THR A 430 -13.13 33.18 6.18
CA THR A 430 -13.35 34.37 7.02
C THR A 430 -12.34 34.41 8.16
N SER A 431 -11.60 35.53 8.17
CA SER A 431 -10.78 36.17 9.23
C SER A 431 -9.59 35.42 9.79
#